data_AF-A0A8X6I274-F1
#
_entry.id   AF-A0A8X6I274-F1
#
_cell.length_a   1.000
_cell.length_b   1.000
_cell.length_c   1.000
_cell.angle_alpha   90.00
_cell.angle_beta   90.00
_cell.angle_gamma   90.00
#
_symmetry.space_group_name_H-M   'P 1'
#
loop_
_entity.id
_entity.type
_entity.pdbx_description
1 polymer ?
#
loop_
_entity_poly.entity_id
_entity_poly.type
_entity_poly.pdbx_seq_one_letter_code
_entity_poly.pdbx_strand_id
1 'polypeptide(L)'
;MQNLQPKPPRSRGKQTIFVHSELHKCTHVFVRRDSVRRPLQAPYDGPYLVMKRSDKFYKVNIHGKPTSISIDRVKPAFTHNADDTLHIEKSDTETKPNLRKTRSGCRVPFPDYFVSSR
;
A
#
# COMPACT_ATOMS: atom_id res chain seq x y z
N MET A 1 16.89 20.62 48.72
CA MET A 1 16.78 20.12 47.33
C MET A 1 17.80 20.86 46.46
N GLN A 2 19.08 20.54 46.56
CA GLN A 2 20.13 21.22 45.83
C GLN A 2 20.95 20.19 45.05
N ASN A 3 21.12 20.45 43.74
CA ASN A 3 21.90 19.71 42.74
C ASN A 3 21.28 18.45 42.09
N LEU A 4 20.12 18.60 41.43
CA LEU A 4 19.74 17.71 40.33
C LEU A 4 20.11 18.38 39.00
N GLN A 5 21.10 17.83 38.30
CA GLN A 5 21.47 18.25 36.94
C GLN A 5 20.83 17.29 35.92
N PRO A 6 20.22 17.80 34.84
CA PRO A 6 19.67 16.96 33.78
C PRO A 6 20.81 16.23 33.05
N LYS A 7 20.60 14.94 32.76
CA LYS A 7 21.55 14.16 31.96
C LYS A 7 21.61 14.74 30.54
N PRO A 8 22.79 15.01 29.97
CA PRO A 8 22.88 15.52 28.61
C PRO A 8 22.20 14.55 27.64
N PRO A 9 21.46 15.06 26.64
CA PRO A 9 20.79 14.21 25.67
C PRO A 9 21.82 13.36 24.92
N ARG A 10 21.45 12.11 24.62
CA ARG A 10 22.30 11.20 23.88
C ARG A 10 22.66 11.84 22.53
N SER A 11 23.95 11.95 22.22
CA SER A 11 24.41 12.48 20.93
C SER A 11 23.79 11.66 19.80
N ARG A 12 22.94 12.30 18.99
CA ARG A 12 22.45 11.69 17.75
C ARG A 12 23.55 11.86 16.72
N GLY A 13 24.25 10.76 16.40
CA GLY A 13 25.15 10.71 15.26
C GLY A 13 24.44 11.14 13.97
N LYS A 14 25.21 11.49 12.93
CA LYS A 14 24.71 11.94 11.63
C LYS A 14 23.78 10.86 11.06
N GLN A 15 22.46 11.07 11.17
CA GLN A 15 21.48 10.08 10.72
C GLN A 15 21.47 10.06 9.19
N THR A 16 21.79 8.92 8.61
CA THR A 16 21.59 8.70 7.17
C THR A 16 20.10 8.50 6.90
N ILE A 17 19.59 9.16 5.86
CA ILE A 17 18.19 9.00 5.46
C ILE A 17 18.08 7.66 4.75
N PHE A 18 17.20 6.79 5.25
CA PHE A 18 16.92 5.52 4.60
C PHE A 18 15.93 5.73 3.45
N VAL A 19 16.35 5.38 2.23
CA VAL A 19 15.49 5.33 1.05
C VAL A 19 15.48 3.90 0.52
N HIS A 20 14.30 3.40 0.22
CA HIS A 20 14.14 2.03 -0.28
C HIS A 20 14.70 1.92 -1.71
N SER A 21 15.58 0.95 -1.98
CA SER A 21 16.24 0.76 -3.28
C SER A 21 15.25 0.60 -4.44
N GLU A 22 14.20 -0.17 -4.23
CA GLU A 22 13.17 -0.43 -5.26
C GLU A 22 12.33 0.79 -5.62
N LEU A 23 12.43 1.91 -4.90
CA LEU A 23 11.69 3.12 -5.23
C LEU A 23 12.11 3.71 -6.58
N HIS A 24 13.37 3.49 -6.98
CA HIS A 24 13.90 3.89 -8.27
C HIS A 24 13.36 3.04 -9.44
N LYS A 25 12.92 1.81 -9.17
CA LYS A 25 12.49 0.83 -10.19
C LYS A 25 10.97 0.61 -10.22
N CYS A 26 10.27 0.82 -9.11
CA CYS A 26 8.85 0.46 -8.97
C CYS A 26 7.93 1.25 -9.91
N THR A 27 7.03 0.58 -10.62
CA THR A 27 6.07 1.23 -11.53
C THR A 27 5.00 2.02 -10.79
N HIS A 28 4.55 1.46 -9.67
CA HIS A 28 3.50 2.03 -8.82
C HIS A 28 4.02 2.32 -7.41
N VAL A 29 3.39 3.29 -6.76
CA VAL A 29 3.72 3.69 -5.40
C VAL A 29 2.49 3.99 -4.57
N PHE A 30 2.57 3.68 -3.28
CA PHE A 30 1.62 4.11 -2.27
C PHE A 30 1.99 5.48 -1.74
N VAL A 31 1.00 6.37 -1.61
CA VAL A 31 1.19 7.76 -1.18
C VAL A 31 0.60 7.99 0.20
N ARG A 32 1.39 8.53 1.13
CA ARG A 32 0.93 8.85 2.49
C ARG A 32 0.03 10.08 2.49
N ARG A 33 -1.08 10.02 3.23
CA ARG A 33 -1.90 11.18 3.57
C ARG A 33 -1.43 11.80 4.89
N ASP A 34 -0.88 13.01 4.83
CA ASP A 34 -0.43 13.76 6.01
C ASP A 34 -1.50 14.67 6.64
N SER A 35 -2.72 14.68 6.08
CA SER A 35 -3.85 15.42 6.66
C SER A 35 -4.45 14.69 7.87
N VAL A 36 -5.30 15.39 8.63
CA VAL A 36 -6.09 14.76 9.70
C VAL A 36 -6.92 13.62 9.11
N ARG A 37 -6.76 12.42 9.67
CA ARG A 37 -7.36 11.18 9.19
C ARG A 37 -8.52 10.75 10.07
N ARG A 38 -9.49 10.07 9.48
CA ARG A 38 -10.54 9.38 10.24
C ARG A 38 -9.94 8.15 10.94
N PRO A 39 -10.51 7.69 12.07
CA PRO A 39 -9.93 6.60 12.87
C PRO A 39 -9.59 5.32 12.09
N LEU A 40 -10.44 4.93 11.14
CA LEU A 40 -10.26 3.70 10.34
C LEU A 40 -9.71 3.96 8.92
N GLN A 41 -9.27 5.17 8.62
CA GLN A 41 -8.75 5.49 7.29
C GLN A 41 -7.30 5.03 7.15
N ALA A 42 -6.97 4.32 6.07
CA ALA A 42 -5.60 3.88 5.81
C ALA A 42 -4.61 5.07 5.70
N PRO A 43 -3.35 4.90 6.15
CA PRO A 43 -2.32 5.94 6.12
C PRO A 43 -1.84 6.25 4.72
N TYR A 44 -1.80 5.23 3.89
CA TYR A 44 -1.41 5.31 2.52
C TYR A 44 -2.63 5.06 1.64
N ASP A 45 -2.57 5.66 0.47
CA ASP A 45 -3.58 5.52 -0.55
C ASP A 45 -2.94 4.97 -1.82
N GLY A 46 -3.73 4.16 -2.54
CA GLY A 46 -3.58 3.66 -3.90
C GLY A 46 -2.19 3.21 -4.38
N PRO A 47 -2.08 2.14 -5.18
CA PRO A 47 -0.95 2.02 -6.08
C PRO A 47 -1.11 3.06 -7.20
N TYR A 48 -0.38 4.16 -7.11
CA TYR A 48 -0.40 5.21 -8.13
C TYR A 48 0.76 5.09 -9.09
N LEU A 49 0.50 5.35 -10.37
CA LEU A 49 1.52 5.25 -11.42
C LEU A 49 2.55 6.38 -11.30
N VAL A 50 3.83 6.01 -11.28
CA VAL A 50 4.95 6.97 -11.27
C VAL A 50 5.24 7.42 -12.70
N MET A 51 5.05 8.71 -12.97
CA MET A 51 5.29 9.29 -14.29
C MET A 51 6.74 9.76 -14.48
N LYS A 52 7.30 10.44 -13.48
CA LYS A 52 8.70 10.93 -13.50
C LYS A 52 9.31 10.83 -12.11
N ARG A 53 10.61 10.51 -12.06
CA ARG A 53 11.39 10.43 -10.82
C ARG A 53 12.44 11.56 -10.79
N SER A 54 12.63 12.15 -9.62
CA SER A 54 13.70 13.10 -9.31
C SER A 54 14.25 12.74 -7.92
N ASP A 55 15.39 13.31 -7.56
CA ASP A 55 16.12 12.99 -6.33
C ASP A 55 15.32 13.31 -5.05
N LYS A 56 14.42 14.30 -5.09
CA LYS A 56 13.63 14.72 -3.93
C LYS A 56 12.13 14.50 -4.08
N PHE A 57 11.64 14.52 -5.32
CA PHE A 57 10.21 14.49 -5.63
C PHE A 57 9.87 13.58 -6.80
N TYR A 58 8.77 12.87 -6.68
CA TYR A 58 8.22 12.02 -7.73
C TYR A 58 6.97 12.70 -8.30
N LYS A 59 6.79 12.64 -9.63
CA LYS A 59 5.52 12.98 -10.28
C LYS A 59 4.70 11.71 -10.40
N VAL A 60 3.57 11.68 -9.72
CA VAL A 60 2.68 10.53 -9.59
C VAL A 60 1.33 10.90 -10.17
N ASN A 61 0.72 10.00 -10.93
CA ASN A 61 -0.61 10.21 -11.49
C ASN A 61 -1.68 9.85 -10.45
N ILE A 62 -2.29 10.86 -9.84
CA ILE A 62 -3.40 10.69 -8.90
C ILE A 62 -4.68 11.13 -9.62
N HIS A 63 -5.61 10.18 -9.85
CA HIS A 63 -6.90 10.45 -10.51
C HIS A 63 -6.79 11.22 -11.84
N GLY A 64 -5.81 10.87 -12.68
CA GLY A 64 -5.57 11.53 -13.97
C GLY A 64 -4.79 12.85 -13.87
N LYS A 65 -4.41 13.29 -12.66
CA LYS A 65 -3.69 14.54 -12.43
C LYS A 65 -2.24 14.27 -12.00
N PRO A 66 -1.24 14.78 -12.74
CA PRO A 66 0.16 14.66 -12.36
C PRO A 66 0.44 15.50 -11.10
N THR A 67 0.72 14.84 -9.98
CA THR A 67 0.96 15.48 -8.69
C THR A 67 2.41 15.25 -8.25
N SER A 68 3.05 16.28 -7.70
CA SER A 68 4.43 16.18 -7.18
C SER A 68 4.43 15.81 -5.69
N ILE A 69 5.15 14.75 -5.34
CA ILE A 69 5.16 14.16 -4.00
C ILE A 69 6.61 13.94 -3.57
N SER A 70 6.96 14.33 -2.35
CA SER A 70 8.31 14.08 -1.80
C SER A 70 8.52 12.60 -1.54
N ILE A 71 9.76 12.13 -1.71
CA ILE A 71 10.15 10.73 -1.48
C ILE A 71 9.74 10.22 -0.08
N ASP A 72 9.81 11.08 0.93
CA ASP A 72 9.47 10.75 2.33
C ASP A 72 8.01 10.28 2.52
N ARG A 73 7.13 10.56 1.55
CA ARG A 73 5.69 10.25 1.60
C ARG A 73 5.32 9.08 0.70
N VAL A 74 6.30 8.41 0.11
CA VAL A 74 6.09 7.40 -0.93
C VAL A 74 6.63 6.06 -0.45
N LYS A 75 5.90 4.99 -0.72
CA LYS A 75 6.35 3.61 -0.51
C LYS A 75 6.19 2.84 -1.82
N PRO A 76 7.14 1.97 -2.22
CA PRO A 76 6.96 1.16 -3.42
C PRO A 76 5.70 0.29 -3.28
N ALA A 77 4.92 0.22 -4.35
CA ALA A 77 3.81 -0.71 -4.44
C ALA A 77 4.26 -1.92 -5.27
N PHE A 78 4.29 -3.09 -4.63
CA PHE A 78 4.54 -4.34 -5.31
C PHE A 78 3.21 -4.88 -5.80
N THR A 79 2.94 -4.68 -7.09
CA THR A 79 1.85 -5.36 -7.79
C THR A 79 2.38 -6.70 -8.28
N HIS A 80 1.56 -7.74 -8.19
CA HIS A 80 1.87 -9.00 -8.85
C HIS A 80 1.78 -8.73 -10.35
N ASN A 81 2.91 -8.53 -11.02
CA ASN A 81 2.93 -8.52 -12.48
C ASN A 81 2.60 -9.95 -12.91
N ALA A 82 1.37 -10.16 -13.35
CA ALA A 82 1.08 -11.23 -14.28
C ALA A 82 1.37 -10.64 -15.65
N ASP A 83 2.52 -10.93 -16.22
CA ASP A 83 2.63 -10.95 -17.68
C ASP A 83 1.87 -12.18 -18.23
N ASP A 84 0.66 -12.43 -17.73
CA ASP A 84 -0.29 -13.44 -18.19
C ASP A 84 -1.71 -12.91 -17.96
N THR A 85 -2.24 -12.28 -19.02
CA THR A 85 -3.66 -12.16 -19.35
C THR A 85 -4.56 -11.34 -18.41
N LEU A 86 -4.85 -10.10 -18.82
CA LEU A 86 -6.24 -9.60 -18.83
C LEU A 86 -6.45 -8.75 -20.09
N HIS A 87 -6.55 -9.43 -21.23
CA HIS A 87 -7.55 -9.02 -22.19
C HIS A 87 -8.88 -8.92 -21.43
N ILE A 88 -9.53 -7.76 -21.50
CA ILE A 88 -10.92 -7.62 -21.09
C ILE A 88 -11.75 -8.41 -22.12
N GLU A 89 -11.73 -9.72 -21.98
CA GLU A 89 -12.73 -10.60 -22.56
C GLU A 89 -13.98 -10.35 -21.74
N LYS A 90 -14.96 -9.67 -22.36
CA LYS A 90 -16.34 -9.67 -21.88
C LYS A 90 -16.85 -11.10 -22.02
N SER A 91 -16.64 -11.92 -21.00
CA SER A 91 -17.30 -13.22 -20.88
C SER A 91 -18.39 -13.10 -19.82
N ASP A 92 -19.62 -13.03 -20.32
CA ASP A 92 -20.82 -13.26 -19.52
C ASP A 92 -20.80 -14.73 -19.08
N THR A 93 -20.21 -15.02 -17.92
CA THR A 93 -20.39 -16.31 -17.25
C THR A 93 -20.76 -16.08 -15.79
N GLU A 94 -22.07 -16.18 -15.54
CA GLU A 94 -22.69 -16.20 -14.22
C GLU A 94 -22.07 -17.30 -13.33
N THR A 95 -21.04 -16.96 -12.55
CA THR A 95 -20.51 -17.86 -11.51
C THR A 95 -21.27 -17.58 -10.23
N LYS A 96 -22.28 -18.41 -9.94
CA LYS A 96 -23.07 -18.35 -8.71
C LYS A 96 -22.14 -18.51 -7.51
N PRO A 97 -22.14 -17.59 -6.52
CA PRO A 97 -21.31 -17.76 -5.33
C PRO A 97 -21.75 -19.03 -4.60
N ASN A 98 -20.78 -19.87 -4.22
CA ASN A 98 -20.99 -21.12 -3.48
C ASN A 98 -21.47 -20.80 -2.04
N LEU A 99 -22.74 -20.41 -1.90
CA LEU A 99 -23.34 -20.10 -0.62
C LEU A 99 -23.66 -21.39 0.14
N ARG A 100 -22.71 -21.84 0.96
CA ARG A 100 -22.99 -22.84 2.00
C ARG A 100 -23.67 -22.15 3.18
N LYS A 101 -24.78 -22.72 3.67
CA LYS A 101 -25.49 -22.23 4.87
C LYS A 101 -25.02 -22.99 6.11
N THR A 102 -24.77 -22.28 7.20
CA THR A 102 -24.54 -22.89 8.52
C THR A 102 -25.85 -23.42 9.12
N ARG A 103 -25.78 -24.27 10.15
CA ARG A 103 -26.97 -24.81 10.84
C ARG A 103 -27.89 -23.73 11.43
N SER A 104 -27.34 -22.54 11.74
CA SER A 104 -28.10 -21.37 12.22
C SER A 104 -28.65 -20.48 11.09
N GLY A 105 -28.45 -20.84 9.82
CA GLY A 105 -28.98 -20.13 8.67
C GLY A 105 -28.10 -18.99 8.13
N CYS A 106 -26.93 -18.74 8.71
CA CYS A 106 -25.99 -17.72 8.21
C CYS A 106 -25.37 -18.15 6.88
N ARG A 107 -25.30 -17.19 5.95
CA ARG A 107 -24.62 -17.34 4.66
C ARG A 107 -23.23 -16.74 4.80
N VAL A 108 -22.19 -17.56 4.67
CA VAL A 108 -20.80 -17.10 4.69
C VAL A 108 -20.06 -17.57 3.44
N PRO A 109 -19.25 -16.71 2.81
CA PRO A 109 -18.41 -17.12 1.70
C PRO A 109 -17.32 -18.06 2.25
N PHE A 110 -17.35 -19.33 1.83
CA PHE A 110 -16.28 -20.26 2.11
C PHE A 110 -15.25 -20.17 0.97
N PRO A 111 -13.96 -20.00 1.27
CA PRO A 111 -12.92 -20.02 0.25
C PRO A 111 -12.66 -21.43 -0.29
N ASP A 112 -12.43 -21.55 -1.59
CA ASP A 112 -12.28 -22.83 -2.29
C ASP A 112 -10.91 -23.52 -2.06
N TYR A 113 -9.99 -22.91 -1.33
CA TYR A 113 -8.65 -23.46 -1.09
C TYR A 113 -8.57 -24.46 0.09
N PHE A 114 -9.66 -24.66 0.84
CA PHE A 114 -9.76 -25.71 1.85
C PHE A 114 -10.52 -26.92 1.29
N VAL A 115 -9.95 -27.60 0.29
CA VAL A 115 -10.41 -28.93 -0.13
C VAL A 115 -9.36 -29.94 0.33
N SER A 116 -9.58 -30.58 1.47
CA SER A 116 -8.81 -31.76 1.85
C SER A 116 -9.24 -32.90 0.93
N SER A 117 -8.38 -33.33 0.01
CA SER A 117 -8.57 -34.62 -0.68
C SER A 117 -8.60 -35.73 0.36
N ARG A 118 -9.62 -36.58 0.28
CA ARG A 118 -9.62 -37.92 0.88
C ARG A 118 -9.08 -38.92 -0.13
#